data_AF-A0A8D0ECA0-F1
#
_entry.id   AF-A0A8D0ECA0-F1
#
_cell.length_a   1.000
_cell.length_b   1.000
_cell.length_c   1.000
_cell.angle_alpha   90.00
_cell.angle_beta   90.00
_cell.angle_gamma   90.00
#
_symmetry.space_group_name_H-M   'P 1'
#
loop_
_entity.id
_entity.type
_entity.pdbx_description
1 polymer ?
#
loop_
_entity_poly.entity_id
_entity_poly.type
_entity_poly.pdbx_seq_one_letter_code
_entity_poly.pdbx_strand_id
1 'polypeptide(L)'
;MLQVLPFAHVSNDKKFVTLINPQAVDLDAYKKKLQEAIKIYERRLDQLIWRALPEEEKEKFEQDQPVSYVERKESLLSALENADWPVPYEDVMLLEDEILTGLTYMQQATELQQKCLSKLQTKKQQKGKVIDALKGRKVVARSESTGFYYPGVVIRSITPFYALVNFANGQTEVVPLKFVIPVGGAMPCPSLQVGDYVFARIRKQGGEEYYVPGVIIATPQNTGSDDKLYTVLKYNSKKEHCIRNGLIKISRKRYSCSCCYINMTRMMDYFV
;
A
#
# COMPACT_ATOMS: atom_id res chain seq x y z
N MET A 1 -18.18 2.56 -10.32
CA MET A 1 -17.86 2.04 -8.97
C MET A 1 -18.52 0.68 -8.81
N LEU A 2 -17.71 -0.37 -8.61
CA LEU A 2 -18.18 -1.74 -8.36
C LEU A 2 -19.27 -1.76 -7.29
N GLN A 3 -20.46 -2.24 -7.65
CA GLN A 3 -21.61 -2.40 -6.73
C GLN A 3 -21.39 -3.56 -5.73
N VAL A 4 -20.29 -4.30 -5.88
CA VAL A 4 -19.91 -5.42 -5.02
C VAL A 4 -18.95 -4.92 -3.95
N LEU A 5 -19.43 -4.89 -2.71
CA LEU A 5 -18.68 -4.38 -1.57
C LEU A 5 -17.62 -5.39 -1.08
N PRO A 6 -16.47 -4.91 -0.58
CA PRO A 6 -15.48 -5.77 0.07
C PRO A 6 -16.05 -6.45 1.32
N PHE A 7 -15.53 -7.63 1.66
CA PHE A 7 -15.90 -8.40 2.86
C PHE A 7 -15.77 -7.64 4.18
N ALA A 8 -14.97 -6.57 4.18
CA ALA A 8 -14.95 -5.58 5.23
C ALA A 8 -15.07 -4.20 4.57
N HIS A 9 -16.26 -3.62 4.70
CA HIS A 9 -16.49 -2.22 4.35
C HIS A 9 -16.57 -1.41 5.64
N VAL A 10 -15.73 -0.38 5.74
CA VAL A 10 -15.85 0.65 6.76
C VAL A 10 -16.63 1.78 6.10
N SER A 11 -17.89 1.95 6.48
CA SER A 11 -18.69 3.07 6.00
C SER A 11 -18.26 4.35 6.73
N ASN A 12 -18.07 5.45 6.00
CA ASN A 12 -17.64 6.73 6.58
C ASN A 12 -18.73 7.40 7.44
N ASP A 13 -20.01 7.12 7.20
CA ASP A 13 -21.10 7.87 7.84
C ASP A 13 -21.50 7.34 9.22
N LYS A 14 -21.17 6.09 9.55
CA LYS A 14 -21.39 5.53 10.88
C LYS A 14 -20.28 4.54 11.17
N LYS A 15 -19.67 4.63 12.36
CA LYS A 15 -18.59 3.77 12.91
C LYS A 15 -19.01 2.29 13.07
N PHE A 16 -19.52 1.66 12.01
CA PHE A 16 -19.85 0.26 11.93
C PHE A 16 -18.96 -0.35 10.86
N VAL A 17 -17.98 -1.12 11.30
CA VAL A 17 -17.34 -2.10 10.42
C VAL A 17 -18.34 -3.22 10.28
N THR A 18 -18.98 -3.35 9.12
CA THR A 18 -19.84 -4.50 8.85
C THR A 18 -18.94 -5.72 8.66
N LEU A 19 -18.57 -6.35 9.77
CA LEU A 19 -17.86 -7.63 9.78
C LEU A 19 -18.87 -8.70 9.37
N ILE A 20 -18.93 -9.00 8.08
CA ILE A 20 -19.82 -10.04 7.58
C ILE A 20 -19.24 -11.39 8.06
N ASN A 21 -19.99 -12.10 8.89
CA ASN A 21 -19.57 -13.37 9.48
C ASN A 21 -19.14 -14.34 8.37
N PRO A 22 -17.85 -14.73 8.27
CA PRO A 22 -17.33 -15.52 7.16
C PRO A 22 -17.92 -16.95 7.08
N GLN A 23 -18.65 -17.40 8.11
CA GLN A 23 -19.39 -18.67 8.09
C GLN A 23 -20.85 -18.54 7.63
N ALA A 24 -21.40 -17.33 7.58
CA ALA A 24 -22.78 -17.04 7.17
C ALA A 24 -22.87 -16.32 5.81
N VAL A 25 -21.72 -16.03 5.17
CA VAL A 25 -21.68 -15.49 3.81
C VAL A 25 -21.69 -16.64 2.82
N ASP A 26 -22.67 -16.64 1.92
CA ASP A 26 -22.63 -17.49 0.73
C ASP A 26 -21.53 -17.00 -0.21
N LEU A 27 -20.33 -17.55 -0.02
CA LEU A 27 -19.14 -17.23 -0.80
C LEU A 27 -19.31 -17.59 -2.28
N ASP A 28 -20.14 -18.60 -2.59
CA ASP A 28 -20.36 -19.05 -3.96
C ASP A 28 -21.30 -18.07 -4.69
N ALA A 29 -22.35 -17.58 -4.04
CA ALA A 29 -23.20 -16.52 -4.57
C ALA A 29 -22.44 -15.18 -4.74
N TYR A 30 -21.55 -14.84 -3.79
CA TYR A 30 -20.70 -13.66 -3.89
C TYR A 30 -19.74 -13.74 -5.08
N LYS A 31 -19.05 -14.88 -5.25
CA LYS A 31 -18.15 -15.09 -6.39
C LYS A 31 -18.86 -15.01 -7.72
N LYS A 32 -20.07 -15.58 -7.85
CA LYS A 32 -20.87 -15.48 -9.07
C LYS A 32 -21.22 -14.04 -9.42
N LYS A 33 -21.72 -13.26 -8.46
CA LYS A 33 -22.02 -11.83 -8.66
C LYS A 33 -20.78 -11.01 -9.02
N LEU A 34 -19.66 -11.32 -8.41
CA LEU A 34 -18.39 -10.64 -8.69
C LEU A 34 -17.87 -10.98 -10.09
N GLN A 35 -17.98 -12.23 -10.53
CA GLN A 35 -17.65 -12.65 -11.89
C GLN A 35 -18.56 -11.98 -12.94
N GLU A 36 -19.86 -11.87 -12.66
CA GLU A 36 -20.80 -11.16 -13.53
C GLU A 36 -20.45 -9.67 -13.63
N ALA A 37 -20.10 -9.03 -12.51
CA ALA A 37 -19.67 -7.64 -12.50
C ALA A 37 -18.38 -7.44 -13.32
N ILE A 38 -17.35 -8.27 -13.12
CA ILE A 38 -16.09 -8.22 -13.89
C ILE A 38 -16.38 -8.33 -15.40
N LYS A 39 -17.21 -9.29 -15.81
CA LYS A 39 -17.60 -9.46 -17.22
C LYS A 39 -18.31 -8.25 -17.81
N ILE A 40 -19.09 -7.52 -17.01
CA ILE A 40 -19.75 -6.28 -17.46
C ILE A 40 -18.71 -5.19 -17.72
N TYR A 41 -17.71 -5.05 -16.84
CA TYR A 41 -16.65 -4.06 -17.00
C TYR A 41 -15.71 -4.40 -18.16
N GLU A 42 -15.36 -5.68 -18.34
CA GLU A 42 -14.60 -6.15 -19.51
C GLU A 42 -15.33 -5.82 -20.80
N ARG A 43 -16.62 -6.18 -20.92
CA ARG A 43 -17.43 -5.86 -22.10
C ARG A 43 -17.53 -4.35 -22.36
N ARG A 44 -17.60 -3.55 -21.30
CA ARG A 44 -17.67 -2.09 -21.41
C ARG A 44 -16.34 -1.52 -21.91
N LEU A 45 -15.22 -2.05 -21.45
CA LEU A 45 -13.88 -1.69 -21.91
C LEU A 45 -13.70 -2.07 -23.38
N ASP A 46 -14.07 -3.29 -23.76
CA ASP A 46 -14.00 -3.77 -25.14
C ASP A 46 -14.85 -2.90 -26.08
N GLN A 47 -16.08 -2.55 -25.67
CA GLN A 47 -16.96 -1.68 -26.44
C GLN A 47 -16.44 -0.25 -26.57
N LEU A 48 -15.83 0.28 -25.52
CA LEU A 48 -15.29 1.63 -25.48
C LEU A 48 -14.09 1.75 -26.42
N ILE A 49 -13.20 0.76 -26.41
CA ILE A 49 -12.06 0.68 -27.32
C ILE A 49 -12.53 0.43 -28.76
N TRP A 50 -13.46 -0.50 -28.96
CA TRP A 50 -14.00 -0.82 -30.28
C TRP A 50 -14.72 0.37 -30.93
N ARG A 51 -15.48 1.16 -30.17
CA ARG A 51 -16.14 2.36 -30.73
C ARG A 51 -15.14 3.43 -31.16
N ALA A 52 -14.02 3.53 -30.47
CA ALA A 52 -13.04 4.57 -30.71
C ALA A 52 -12.03 4.22 -31.81
N LEU A 53 -11.84 2.92 -32.10
CA LEU A 53 -10.94 2.49 -33.18
C LEU A 53 -11.47 2.91 -34.57
N PRO A 54 -10.63 3.46 -35.46
CA PRO A 54 -11.00 3.73 -36.85
C PRO A 54 -11.29 2.44 -37.64
N GLU A 55 -12.10 2.55 -38.70
CA GLU A 55 -12.53 1.39 -39.52
C GLU A 55 -11.33 0.66 -40.16
N GLU A 56 -10.28 1.39 -40.54
CA GLU A 56 -9.03 0.85 -41.10
C GLU A 56 -8.30 -0.13 -40.16
N GLU A 57 -8.41 0.11 -38.85
CA GLU A 57 -7.79 -0.77 -37.87
C GLU A 57 -8.72 -1.89 -37.46
N LYS A 58 -10.05 -1.70 -37.52
CA LYS A 58 -11.04 -2.75 -37.28
C LYS A 58 -10.96 -3.87 -38.31
N GLU A 59 -10.73 -3.54 -39.59
CA GLU A 59 -10.53 -4.54 -40.65
C GLU A 59 -9.38 -5.51 -40.35
N LYS A 60 -8.32 -5.05 -39.64
CA LYS A 60 -7.18 -5.89 -39.25
C LYS A 60 -7.54 -6.99 -38.27
N PHE A 61 -8.67 -6.90 -37.57
CA PHE A 61 -9.10 -7.90 -36.59
C PHE A 61 -10.03 -8.96 -37.18
N GLU A 62 -10.46 -8.82 -38.45
CA GLU A 62 -11.34 -9.76 -39.19
C GLU A 62 -12.58 -10.23 -38.39
N GLN A 63 -13.06 -9.42 -37.45
CA GLN A 63 -14.19 -9.74 -36.56
C GLN A 63 -15.11 -8.52 -36.44
N ASP A 64 -16.42 -8.73 -36.66
CA ASP A 64 -17.46 -7.71 -36.46
C ASP A 64 -17.79 -7.47 -34.97
N GLN A 65 -17.10 -8.15 -34.05
CA GLN A 65 -17.37 -8.10 -32.61
C GLN A 65 -16.22 -7.43 -31.84
N PRO A 66 -16.52 -6.75 -30.71
CA PRO A 66 -15.50 -6.16 -29.85
C PRO A 66 -14.48 -7.22 -29.41
N VAL A 67 -13.21 -6.98 -29.76
CA VAL A 67 -12.10 -7.86 -29.38
C VAL A 67 -11.79 -7.69 -27.90
N SER A 68 -11.60 -8.79 -27.19
CA SER A 68 -11.24 -8.80 -25.77
C SER A 68 -9.93 -8.03 -25.55
N TYR A 69 -10.00 -6.93 -24.81
CA TYR A 69 -8.85 -6.09 -24.51
C TYR A 69 -7.77 -6.83 -23.72
N VAL A 70 -8.17 -7.75 -22.84
CA VAL A 70 -7.25 -8.51 -22.00
C VAL A 70 -6.41 -9.49 -22.82
N GLU A 71 -7.00 -10.10 -23.86
CA GLU A 71 -6.32 -11.11 -24.69
C GLU A 71 -5.40 -10.48 -25.73
N ARG A 72 -5.79 -9.33 -26.30
CA ARG A 72 -5.07 -8.68 -27.40
C ARG A 72 -4.59 -7.27 -27.06
N LYS A 73 -4.16 -7.08 -25.81
CA LYS A 73 -3.74 -5.79 -25.24
C LYS A 73 -2.69 -5.08 -26.08
N GLU A 74 -1.64 -5.79 -26.50
CA GLU A 74 -0.52 -5.19 -27.24
C GLU A 74 -0.93 -4.69 -28.63
N SER A 75 -1.76 -5.46 -29.35
CA SER A 75 -2.26 -5.04 -30.67
C SER A 75 -3.27 -3.90 -30.57
N LEU A 76 -4.06 -3.85 -29.50
CA LEU A 76 -5.02 -2.75 -29.28
C LEU A 76 -4.33 -1.47 -28.82
N LEU A 77 -3.26 -1.56 -28.02
CA LEU A 77 -2.49 -0.38 -27.62
C LEU A 77 -1.73 0.23 -28.80
N SER A 78 -1.12 -0.60 -29.66
CA SER A 78 -0.47 -0.11 -30.88
C SER A 78 -1.45 0.49 -31.88
N ALA A 79 -2.66 -0.09 -31.98
CA ALA A 79 -3.76 0.48 -32.77
C ALA A 79 -4.20 1.86 -32.23
N LEU A 80 -4.44 1.97 -30.92
CA LEU A 80 -4.76 3.24 -30.26
C LEU A 80 -3.65 4.30 -30.42
N GLU A 81 -2.38 3.88 -30.45
CA GLU A 81 -1.21 4.76 -30.66
C GLU A 81 -1.18 5.32 -32.08
N ASN A 82 -1.51 4.50 -33.08
CA ASN A 82 -1.63 4.93 -34.47
C ASN A 82 -2.85 5.85 -34.71
N ALA A 83 -3.91 5.68 -33.91
CA ALA A 83 -5.14 6.45 -34.00
C ALA A 83 -5.13 7.77 -33.21
N ASP A 84 -3.96 8.21 -32.70
CA ASP A 84 -3.80 9.41 -31.88
C ASP A 84 -4.68 9.44 -30.61
N TRP A 85 -4.92 8.27 -30.01
CA TRP A 85 -5.65 8.12 -28.75
C TRP A 85 -7.06 8.76 -28.76
N PRO A 86 -8.01 8.21 -29.54
CA PRO A 86 -9.36 8.75 -29.70
C PRO A 86 -10.24 8.63 -28.43
N VAL A 87 -9.71 8.06 -27.36
CA VAL A 87 -10.36 7.87 -26.07
C VAL A 87 -9.52 8.54 -24.99
N PRO A 88 -10.13 9.24 -24.01
CA PRO A 88 -9.39 9.70 -22.83
C PRO A 88 -8.76 8.51 -22.11
N TYR A 89 -7.45 8.60 -21.89
CA TYR A 89 -6.68 7.58 -21.18
C TYR A 89 -7.23 7.32 -19.76
N GLU A 90 -7.81 8.34 -19.15
CA GLU A 90 -8.45 8.29 -17.84
C GLU A 90 -9.60 7.27 -17.78
N ASP A 91 -10.44 7.18 -18.82
CA ASP A 91 -11.60 6.29 -18.83
C ASP A 91 -11.18 4.81 -18.99
N VAL A 92 -10.16 4.56 -19.81
CA VAL A 92 -9.54 3.23 -19.96
C VAL A 92 -8.91 2.80 -18.63
N MET A 93 -8.16 3.71 -18.01
CA MET A 93 -7.52 3.47 -16.71
C MET A 93 -8.52 3.18 -15.59
N LEU A 94 -9.63 3.92 -15.52
CA LEU A 94 -10.67 3.71 -14.50
C LEU A 94 -11.29 2.32 -14.64
N LEU A 95 -11.59 1.88 -15.86
CA LEU A 95 -12.15 0.55 -16.11
C LEU A 95 -11.12 -0.56 -15.81
N GLU A 96 -9.85 -0.36 -16.17
CA GLU A 96 -8.77 -1.29 -15.81
C GLU A 96 -8.63 -1.45 -14.29
N ASP A 97 -8.65 -0.36 -13.52
CA ASP A 97 -8.54 -0.37 -12.06
C ASP A 97 -9.76 -1.04 -11.40
N GLU A 98 -10.96 -0.83 -11.94
CA GLU A 98 -12.17 -1.50 -11.48
C GLU A 98 -12.10 -3.03 -11.72
N ILE A 99 -11.63 -3.47 -12.89
CA ILE A 99 -11.44 -4.90 -13.21
C ILE A 99 -10.40 -5.52 -12.26
N LEU A 100 -9.25 -4.85 -12.07
CA LEU A 100 -8.20 -5.31 -11.16
C LEU A 100 -8.71 -5.42 -9.72
N THR A 101 -9.44 -4.42 -9.25
CA THR A 101 -10.08 -4.45 -7.93
C THR A 101 -11.02 -5.64 -7.79
N GLY A 102 -11.86 -5.91 -8.81
CA GLY A 102 -12.73 -7.08 -8.86
C GLY A 102 -11.96 -8.40 -8.75
N LEU A 103 -10.85 -8.56 -9.49
CA LEU A 103 -10.00 -9.75 -9.43
C LEU A 103 -9.38 -9.95 -8.04
N THR A 104 -8.95 -8.88 -7.37
CA THR A 104 -8.40 -8.98 -6.01
C THR A 104 -9.44 -9.45 -5.00
N TYR A 105 -10.69 -8.98 -5.10
CA TYR A 105 -11.79 -9.44 -4.25
C TYR A 105 -12.13 -10.91 -4.51
N MET A 106 -11.99 -11.38 -5.75
CA MET A 106 -12.18 -12.78 -6.10
C MET A 106 -11.11 -13.66 -5.45
N GLN A 107 -9.84 -13.24 -5.51
CA GLN A 107 -8.74 -13.92 -4.84
C GLN A 107 -8.96 -13.97 -3.32
N GLN A 108 -9.33 -12.84 -2.69
CA GLN A 108 -9.65 -12.80 -1.27
C GLN A 108 -10.78 -13.77 -0.88
N ALA A 109 -11.85 -13.85 -1.69
CA ALA A 109 -12.92 -14.82 -1.48
C ALA A 109 -12.43 -16.27 -1.55
N THR A 110 -11.52 -16.59 -2.49
CA THR A 110 -10.94 -17.94 -2.60
C THR A 110 -10.07 -18.30 -1.40
N GLU A 111 -9.22 -17.38 -0.93
CA GLU A 111 -8.36 -17.59 0.24
C GLU A 111 -9.18 -17.78 1.52
N LEU A 112 -10.27 -17.02 1.68
CA LEU A 112 -11.20 -17.17 2.80
C LEU A 112 -11.86 -18.56 2.80
N GLN A 113 -12.29 -19.04 1.63
CA GLN A 113 -12.87 -20.38 1.50
C GLN A 113 -11.87 -21.48 1.86
N GLN A 114 -10.63 -21.39 1.36
CA GLN A 114 -9.57 -22.34 1.69
C GLN A 114 -9.24 -22.35 3.20
N LYS A 115 -9.18 -21.18 3.84
CA LYS A 115 -8.97 -21.06 5.29
C LYS A 115 -10.14 -21.63 6.12
N CYS A 116 -11.37 -21.58 5.62
CA CYS A 116 -12.53 -22.19 6.27
C CYS A 116 -12.50 -23.73 6.15
N LEU A 117 -12.13 -24.26 4.99
CA LEU A 117 -12.00 -25.70 4.76
C LEU A 117 -10.85 -26.32 5.58
N SER A 118 -9.69 -25.66 5.68
CA SER A 118 -8.56 -26.14 6.48
C SER A 118 -8.82 -26.14 7.99
N LYS A 119 -9.74 -25.27 8.46
CA LYS A 119 -10.16 -25.21 9.88
C LYS A 119 -11.10 -26.35 10.29
N LEU A 120 -11.84 -26.94 9.35
CA LEU A 120 -12.73 -28.07 9.63
C LEU A 120 -11.93 -29.38 9.88
N GLN A 121 -10.76 -29.53 9.27
CA GLN A 121 -9.89 -30.70 9.48
C GLN A 121 -9.01 -30.61 10.74
N THR A 122 -8.94 -29.46 11.42
CA THR A 122 -8.03 -29.21 12.56
C THR A 122 -8.70 -29.23 13.95
N LYS A 123 -9.87 -29.87 14.09
CA LYS A 123 -10.45 -30.16 15.43
C LYS A 123 -9.80 -31.33 16.18
N LYS A 124 -8.71 -31.91 15.67
CA LYS A 124 -7.79 -32.77 16.43
C LYS A 124 -6.36 -32.30 16.20
N GLN A 125 -5.90 -31.37 17.02
CA GLN A 125 -4.54 -31.33 17.59
C GLN A 125 -4.31 -29.98 18.27
N GLN A 126 -4.03 -30.04 19.57
CA GLN A 126 -3.39 -28.98 20.32
C GLN A 126 -2.19 -28.48 19.51
N LYS A 127 -2.13 -27.18 19.15
CA LYS A 127 -0.95 -26.61 18.50
C LYS A 127 -0.39 -25.46 19.32
N GLY A 128 0.88 -25.64 19.66
CA GLY A 128 1.66 -24.85 20.61
C GLY A 128 1.69 -23.36 20.28
N LYS A 129 1.94 -22.57 21.33
CA LYS A 129 2.22 -21.14 21.26
C LYS A 129 3.35 -20.92 20.23
N VAL A 130 2.99 -20.51 19.01
CA VAL A 130 3.94 -19.89 18.09
C VAL A 130 4.40 -18.62 18.79
N ILE A 131 5.67 -18.61 19.22
CA ILE A 131 6.28 -17.44 19.83
C ILE A 131 6.26 -16.35 18.74
N ASP A 132 5.44 -15.32 18.95
CA ASP A 132 5.37 -14.16 18.07
C ASP A 132 6.72 -13.44 18.15
N ALA A 133 7.57 -13.65 17.16
CA ALA A 133 8.96 -13.19 17.15
C ALA A 133 9.08 -11.67 17.30
N LEU A 134 8.03 -10.91 16.97
CA LEU A 134 8.00 -9.45 16.98
C LEU A 134 7.34 -8.88 18.25
N LYS A 135 6.67 -9.70 19.06
CA LYS A 135 5.96 -9.22 20.26
C LYS A 135 6.92 -8.57 21.26
N GLY A 136 6.59 -7.36 21.68
CA GLY A 136 7.37 -6.57 22.64
C GLY A 136 8.61 -5.88 22.07
N ARG A 137 8.88 -6.00 20.76
CA ARG A 137 10.03 -5.31 20.14
C ARG A 137 9.73 -3.82 19.93
N LYS A 138 10.76 -2.99 20.14
CA LYS A 138 10.75 -1.58 19.77
C LYS A 138 10.85 -1.45 18.26
N VAL A 139 9.98 -0.63 17.69
CA VAL A 139 9.88 -0.44 16.24
C VAL A 139 9.63 1.03 15.93
N VAL A 140 9.99 1.43 14.72
CA VAL A 140 9.53 2.66 14.08
C VAL A 140 8.54 2.25 13.00
N ALA A 141 7.30 2.72 13.10
CA ALA A 141 6.21 2.30 12.23
C ALA A 141 5.47 3.51 11.68
N ARG A 142 4.92 3.37 10.48
CA ARG A 142 4.14 4.44 9.84
C ARG A 142 2.77 4.56 10.51
N SER A 143 2.35 5.77 10.84
CA SER A 143 0.95 6.07 11.20
C SER A 143 0.14 6.35 9.94
N GLU A 144 -1.08 5.82 9.90
CA GLU A 144 -2.00 6.02 8.78
C GLU A 144 -2.57 7.45 8.77
N SER A 145 -2.74 8.04 9.95
CA SER A 145 -3.34 9.37 10.15
C SER A 145 -2.51 10.52 9.61
N THR A 146 -1.18 10.42 9.64
CA THR A 146 -0.27 11.52 9.24
C THR A 146 0.69 11.12 8.12
N GLY A 147 0.82 9.82 7.85
CA GLY A 147 1.82 9.28 6.93
C GLY A 147 3.26 9.30 7.46
N PHE A 148 3.52 9.89 8.64
CA PHE A 148 4.84 9.90 9.26
C PHE A 148 5.14 8.61 10.02
N TYR A 149 6.42 8.45 10.37
CA TYR A 149 6.89 7.30 11.12
C TYR A 149 7.08 7.66 12.59
N TYR A 150 6.53 6.85 13.50
CA TYR A 150 6.60 7.09 14.94
C TYR A 150 7.28 5.92 15.63
N PRO A 151 8.04 6.19 16.71
CA PRO A 151 8.54 5.15 17.58
C PRO A 151 7.38 4.49 18.33
N GLY A 152 7.46 3.17 18.49
CA GLY A 152 6.44 2.38 19.16
C GLY A 152 6.92 1.00 19.57
N VAL A 153 6.01 0.23 20.16
CA VAL A 153 6.24 -1.15 20.60
C VAL A 153 5.18 -2.06 19.98
N VAL A 154 5.60 -3.17 19.41
CA VAL A 154 4.67 -4.17 18.85
C VAL A 154 3.98 -4.90 20.00
N ILE A 155 2.65 -4.80 20.09
CA ILE A 155 1.86 -5.53 21.09
C ILE A 155 1.74 -7.00 20.67
N ARG A 156 1.37 -7.24 19.41
CA ARG A 156 1.19 -8.57 18.82
C ARG A 156 1.06 -8.48 17.29
N SER A 157 1.44 -9.55 16.62
CA SER A 157 1.16 -9.78 15.21
C SER A 157 -0.27 -10.29 15.06
N ILE A 158 -1.11 -9.59 14.30
CA ILE A 158 -2.51 -10.01 14.04
C ILE A 158 -2.50 -11.04 12.91
N THR A 159 -1.71 -10.78 11.87
CA THR A 159 -1.49 -11.67 10.73
C THR A 159 0.00 -11.66 10.36
N PRO A 160 0.47 -12.53 9.45
CA PRO A 160 1.85 -12.47 8.95
C PRO A 160 2.22 -11.15 8.27
N PHE A 161 1.23 -10.33 7.90
CA PHE A 161 1.42 -9.07 7.18
C PHE A 161 1.06 -7.82 7.99
N TYR A 162 0.36 -7.96 9.12
CA TYR A 162 -0.11 -6.84 9.94
C TYR A 162 0.24 -7.03 11.42
N ALA A 163 0.77 -5.96 12.04
CA ALA A 163 1.12 -5.90 13.44
C ALA A 163 0.32 -4.80 14.15
N LEU A 164 -0.08 -5.07 15.39
CA LEU A 164 -0.66 -4.06 16.27
C LEU A 164 0.49 -3.33 16.99
N VAL A 165 0.66 -2.04 16.72
CA VAL A 165 1.75 -1.23 17.27
C VAL A 165 1.17 -0.19 18.21
N ASN A 166 1.71 -0.13 19.42
CA ASN A 166 1.46 0.97 20.36
C ASN A 166 2.53 2.04 20.17
N PHE A 167 2.13 3.20 19.67
CA PHE A 167 3.02 4.33 19.45
C PHE A 167 3.31 5.07 20.77
N ALA A 168 4.46 5.74 20.83
CA ALA A 168 4.87 6.50 22.00
C ALA A 168 3.92 7.69 22.31
N ASN A 169 3.14 8.13 21.34
CA ASN A 169 2.10 9.16 21.50
C ASN A 169 0.81 8.61 22.17
N GLY A 170 0.77 7.33 22.56
CA GLY A 170 -0.37 6.68 23.21
C GLY A 170 -1.42 6.12 22.25
N GLN A 171 -1.25 6.27 20.93
CA GLN A 171 -2.15 5.70 19.93
C GLN A 171 -1.76 4.26 19.60
N THR A 172 -2.75 3.39 19.44
CA THR A 172 -2.53 2.02 18.97
C THR A 172 -3.14 1.86 17.57
N GLU A 173 -2.31 1.52 16.59
CA GLU A 173 -2.73 1.34 15.20
C GLU A 173 -2.33 -0.03 14.65
N VAL A 174 -3.08 -0.50 13.66
CA VAL A 174 -2.76 -1.72 12.90
C VAL A 174 -1.88 -1.33 11.72
N VAL A 175 -0.61 -1.70 11.76
CA VAL A 175 0.38 -1.30 10.75
C VAL A 175 0.83 -2.52 9.93
N PRO A 176 0.87 -2.42 8.59
CA PRO A 176 1.49 -3.44 7.76
C PRO A 176 2.97 -3.65 8.12
N LEU A 177 3.42 -4.91 8.27
CA LEU A 177 4.80 -5.26 8.60
C LEU A 177 5.82 -4.64 7.62
N LYS A 178 5.43 -4.42 6.36
CA LYS A 178 6.27 -3.72 5.36
C LYS A 178 6.65 -2.30 5.76
N PHE A 179 5.89 -1.65 6.64
CA PHE A 179 6.18 -0.32 7.17
C PHE A 179 6.73 -0.32 8.58
N VAL A 180 6.87 -1.49 9.20
CA VAL A 180 7.49 -1.64 10.51
C VAL A 180 9.01 -1.77 10.31
N ILE A 181 9.76 -0.96 11.05
CA ILE A 181 11.22 -0.98 11.07
C ILE A 181 11.64 -1.34 12.49
N PRO A 182 12.25 -2.51 12.72
CA PRO A 182 12.75 -2.85 14.05
C PRO A 182 13.85 -1.85 14.44
N VAL A 183 13.75 -1.28 15.63
CA VAL A 183 14.77 -0.39 16.19
C VAL A 183 15.23 -0.93 17.54
N GLY A 184 16.54 -1.02 17.72
CA GLY A 184 17.16 -1.62 18.91
C GLY A 184 17.65 -3.06 18.69
N GLY A 185 18.50 -3.52 19.60
CA GLY A 185 19.27 -4.75 19.44
C GLY A 185 20.46 -4.58 18.48
N ALA A 186 21.09 -5.70 18.10
CA ALA A 186 22.15 -5.70 17.11
C ALA A 186 21.56 -5.50 15.71
N MET A 187 21.63 -4.27 15.20
CA MET A 187 21.12 -3.89 13.88
C MET A 187 22.26 -3.45 12.96
N PRO A 188 22.17 -3.71 11.64
CA PRO A 188 23.14 -3.21 10.69
C PRO A 188 23.16 -1.67 10.71
N CYS A 189 24.33 -1.10 11.01
CA CYS A 189 24.54 0.33 11.07
C CYS A 189 25.51 0.76 9.96
N PRO A 190 25.06 0.81 8.69
CA PRO A 190 25.92 1.18 7.57
C PRO A 190 26.40 2.62 7.71
N SER A 191 27.58 2.92 7.16
CA SER A 191 28.05 4.30 7.00
C SER A 191 27.11 5.07 6.05
N LEU A 192 27.01 6.37 6.30
CA LEU A 192 26.12 7.27 5.59
C LEU A 192 26.94 8.21 4.70
N GLN A 193 26.54 8.32 3.44
CA GLN A 193 27.19 9.20 2.45
C GLN A 193 26.21 10.23 1.90
N VAL A 194 26.74 11.29 1.29
CA VAL A 194 25.93 12.28 0.57
C VAL A 194 25.16 11.58 -0.55
N GLY A 195 23.86 11.85 -0.66
CA GLY A 195 22.95 11.19 -1.60
C GLY A 195 22.24 9.94 -1.04
N ASP A 196 22.61 9.44 0.14
CA ASP A 196 21.87 8.36 0.79
C ASP A 196 20.48 8.83 1.25
N TYR A 197 19.50 7.94 1.10
CA TYR A 197 18.15 8.14 1.61
C TYR A 197 18.06 7.68 3.06
N VAL A 198 17.45 8.52 3.91
CA VAL A 198 17.32 8.26 5.35
C VAL A 198 15.95 8.65 5.88
N PHE A 199 15.55 8.03 6.99
CA PHE A 199 14.59 8.64 7.90
C PHE A 199 15.33 9.49 8.92
N ALA A 200 14.96 10.77 8.99
CA ALA A 200 15.49 11.71 9.97
C ALA A 200 14.52 11.88 11.14
N ARG A 201 15.04 11.69 12.37
CA ARG A 201 14.31 11.90 13.62
C ARG A 201 14.14 13.40 13.87
N ILE A 202 12.90 13.83 14.00
CA ILE A 202 12.49 15.18 14.35
C ILE A 202 11.89 15.15 15.75
N ARG A 203 12.34 16.09 16.59
CA ARG A 203 11.81 16.29 17.94
C ARG A 203 10.99 17.57 17.96
N LYS A 204 9.70 17.47 18.31
CA LYS A 204 8.88 18.65 18.58
C LYS A 204 9.10 19.14 20.02
N GLN A 205 8.78 20.42 20.26
CA GLN A 205 8.84 21.03 21.59
C GLN A 205 7.91 20.35 22.61
N GLY A 206 6.87 19.64 22.16
CA GLY A 206 5.95 18.86 23.00
C GLY A 206 6.41 17.44 23.35
N GLY A 207 7.68 17.09 23.11
CA GLY A 207 8.22 15.76 23.42
C GLY A 207 7.86 14.65 22.43
N GLU A 208 7.01 14.94 21.44
CA GLU A 208 6.74 14.02 20.34
C GLU A 208 7.95 13.87 19.43
N GLU A 209 8.39 12.62 19.23
CA GLU A 209 9.41 12.26 18.27
C GLU A 209 8.78 11.55 17.07
N TYR A 210 9.12 11.98 15.86
CA TYR A 210 8.69 11.33 14.63
C TYR A 210 9.83 11.33 13.60
N TYR A 211 9.69 10.49 12.60
CA TYR A 211 10.67 10.25 11.56
C TYR A 211 10.09 10.64 10.21
N VAL A 212 10.87 11.39 9.45
CA VAL A 212 10.48 11.87 8.13
C VAL A 212 11.50 11.44 7.08
N PRO A 213 11.06 11.11 5.85
CA PRO A 213 11.98 10.79 4.78
C PRO A 213 12.81 12.02 4.40
N GLY A 214 14.10 11.80 4.15
CA GLY A 214 15.06 12.81 3.74
C GLY A 214 16.26 12.22 3.00
N VAL A 215 17.10 13.10 2.47
CA VAL A 215 18.33 12.78 1.74
C VAL A 215 19.50 13.47 2.41
N ILE A 216 20.61 12.77 2.59
CA ILE A 216 21.82 13.36 3.16
C ILE A 216 22.47 14.29 2.14
N ILE A 217 22.69 15.54 2.52
CA ILE A 217 23.34 16.55 1.67
C ILE A 217 24.75 16.91 2.15
N ALA A 218 25.07 16.67 3.42
CA ALA A 218 26.41 16.86 3.94
C ALA A 218 26.71 15.86 5.06
N THR A 219 27.94 15.35 5.06
CA THR A 219 28.50 14.52 6.13
C THR A 219 29.41 15.36 7.03
N PRO A 220 29.55 15.02 8.32
CA PRO A 220 30.40 15.75 9.24
C PRO A 220 31.86 15.72 8.78
N GLN A 221 32.52 16.89 8.78
CA GLN A 221 33.96 16.98 8.52
C GLN A 221 34.72 16.46 9.75
N ASN A 222 35.77 15.69 9.52
CA ASN A 222 36.45 14.88 10.55
C ASN A 222 37.44 15.69 11.41
N THR A 223 37.15 16.97 11.64
CA THR A 223 38.06 17.95 12.25
C THR A 223 37.49 18.45 13.57
N GLY A 224 37.95 17.86 14.68
CA GLY A 224 37.74 18.37 16.04
C GLY A 224 36.57 17.75 16.80
N SER A 225 36.66 17.81 18.13
CA SER A 225 35.79 17.26 19.17
C SER A 225 34.39 17.91 19.22
N ASP A 226 33.73 18.02 18.08
CA ASP A 226 32.38 18.55 17.96
C ASP A 226 31.42 17.43 17.54
N ASP A 227 30.14 17.58 17.88
CA ASP A 227 29.12 16.58 17.56
C ASP A 227 29.08 16.36 16.04
N LYS A 228 29.34 15.12 15.60
CA LYS A 228 29.34 14.72 14.19
C LYS A 228 27.92 14.79 13.59
N LEU A 229 27.52 15.98 13.17
CA LEU A 229 26.21 16.28 12.59
C LEU A 229 26.18 16.03 11.09
N TYR A 230 25.13 15.35 10.65
CA TYR A 230 24.77 15.18 9.25
C TYR A 230 23.73 16.23 8.89
N THR A 231 23.82 16.79 7.69
CA THR A 231 22.78 17.67 7.17
C THR A 231 21.87 16.88 6.24
N VAL A 232 20.57 16.87 6.54
CA VAL A 232 19.54 16.15 5.80
C VAL A 232 18.57 17.14 5.18
N LEU A 233 18.30 16.97 3.88
CA LEU A 233 17.21 17.62 3.17
C LEU A 233 15.95 16.78 3.33
N LYS A 234 14.96 17.30 4.05
CA LYS A 234 13.68 16.62 4.29
C LYS A 234 12.79 16.65 3.06
N TYR A 235 11.75 15.80 3.04
CA TYR A 235 10.72 15.79 1.99
C TYR A 235 10.04 17.17 1.75
N ASN A 236 10.00 18.04 2.77
CA ASN A 236 9.44 19.39 2.66
C ASN A 236 10.46 20.44 2.20
N SER A 237 11.58 20.02 1.62
CA SER A 237 12.68 20.87 1.17
C SER A 237 13.37 21.71 2.25
N LYS A 238 13.09 21.44 3.54
CA LYS A 238 13.80 22.08 4.65
C LYS A 238 15.03 21.27 5.04
N LYS A 239 16.13 21.95 5.31
CA LYS A 239 17.37 21.36 5.84
C LYS A 239 17.25 21.16 7.35
N GLU A 240 17.77 20.05 7.84
CA GLU A 240 17.81 19.69 9.26
C GLU A 240 19.18 19.10 9.61
N HIS A 241 19.71 19.43 10.78
CA HIS A 241 20.95 18.86 11.29
C HIS A 241 20.64 17.73 12.26
N CYS A 242 21.16 16.54 11.99
CA CYS A 242 20.86 15.33 12.75
C CYS A 242 22.15 14.58 13.10
N ILE A 243 22.22 14.09 14.34
CA ILE A 243 23.25 13.12 14.74
C ILE A 243 23.00 11.76 14.08
N ARG A 244 24.04 10.93 13.99
CA ARG A 244 23.96 9.58 13.39
C ARG A 244 22.84 8.71 13.99
N ASN A 245 22.61 8.80 15.30
CA ASN A 245 21.58 8.02 16.02
C ASN A 245 20.15 8.44 15.65
N GLY A 246 19.96 9.64 15.12
CA GLY A 246 18.66 10.10 14.62
C GLY A 246 18.38 9.69 13.19
N LEU A 247 19.31 8.97 12.52
CA LEU A 247 19.21 8.64 11.10
C LEU A 247 19.10 7.13 10.88
N ILE A 248 18.10 6.71 10.13
CA ILE A 248 17.91 5.32 9.70
C ILE A 248 18.09 5.26 8.19
N LYS A 249 19.09 4.53 7.70
CA LYS A 249 19.32 4.35 6.25
C LYS A 249 18.16 3.57 5.64
N ILE A 250 17.65 4.05 4.50
CA ILE A 250 16.57 3.42 3.76
C ILE A 250 16.91 3.32 2.28
N SER A 251 16.17 2.46 1.57
CA SER A 251 16.28 2.34 0.12
C SER A 251 15.55 3.50 -0.58
N ARG A 252 15.96 3.81 -1.81
CA ARG A 252 15.27 4.78 -2.68
C ARG A 252 13.78 4.45 -2.88
N LYS A 253 13.44 3.16 -2.98
CA LYS A 253 12.05 2.68 -3.09
C LYS A 253 11.25 3.05 -1.83
N ARG A 254 11.80 2.80 -0.64
CA ARG A 254 11.19 3.18 0.64
C ARG A 254 10.99 4.69 0.74
N TYR A 255 12.00 5.49 0.38
CA TYR A 255 11.91 6.95 0.38
C TYR A 255 10.75 7.46 -0.49
N SER A 256 10.71 7.01 -1.75
CA SER A 256 9.69 7.44 -2.72
C SER A 256 8.30 7.05 -2.23
N CYS A 257 8.15 5.80 -1.77
CA CYS A 257 6.91 5.27 -1.22
C CYS A 257 6.43 6.08 0.00
N SER A 258 7.32 6.39 0.94
CA SER A 258 7.00 7.23 2.12
C SER A 258 6.60 8.66 1.74
N CYS A 259 7.25 9.26 0.75
CA CYS A 259 6.88 10.59 0.26
C CYS A 259 5.49 10.60 -0.38
N CYS A 260 5.17 9.60 -1.23
CA CYS A 260 3.84 9.47 -1.82
C CYS A 260 2.75 9.38 -0.76
N TYR A 261 2.99 8.60 0.29
CA TYR A 261 2.03 8.43 1.37
C TYR A 261 1.81 9.68 2.21
N ILE A 262 2.87 10.41 2.53
CA ILE A 262 2.74 11.69 3.25
C ILE A 262 1.91 12.68 2.41
N ASN A 263 2.17 12.76 1.11
CA ASN A 263 1.43 13.64 0.22
C ASN A 263 -0.04 13.22 0.09
N MET A 264 -0.32 11.92 0.01
CA MET A 264 -1.68 11.37 -0.05
C MET A 264 -2.48 11.72 1.20
N THR A 265 -1.91 11.54 2.40
CA THR A 265 -2.58 11.90 3.65
C THR A 265 -2.88 13.41 3.71
N ARG A 266 -1.92 14.25 3.31
CA ARG A 266 -2.14 15.71 3.24
C ARG A 266 -3.24 16.11 2.26
N MET A 267 -3.40 15.39 1.15
CA MET A 267 -4.50 15.61 0.22
C MET A 267 -5.85 15.23 0.82
N MET A 268 -5.93 14.16 1.62
CA MET A 268 -7.18 13.74 2.25
C MET A 268 -7.68 14.71 3.32
N ASP A 269 -6.77 15.42 4.02
CA ASP A 269 -7.14 16.49 4.96
C ASP A 269 -7.86 17.68 4.28
N TYR A 270 -7.75 17.85 2.95
CA TYR A 270 -8.48 18.89 2.20
C TYR A 270 -9.89 18.48 1.77
N PHE A 271 -10.24 17.19 1.87
CA PHE A 271 -11.53 16.66 1.46
C PHE A 271 -12.48 16.37 2.64
N VAL A 272 -12.09 16.74 3.86
CA VAL A 272 -12.90 16.70 5.09
C VAL A 272 -13.25 18.14 5.48
#